data_AF-A0A7Y2KZY0-F1
#
_entry.id   AF-A0A7Y2KZY0-F1
#
_cell.length_a   1.000
_cell.length_b   1.000
_cell.length_c   1.000
_cell.angle_alpha   90.00
_cell.angle_beta   90.00
_cell.angle_gamma   90.00
#
_symmetry.space_group_name_H-M   'P 1'
#
loop_
_entity.id
_entity.type
_entity.pdbx_description
1 polymer ?
#
loop_
_entity_poly.entity_id
_entity_poly.type
_entity_poly.pdbx_seq_one_letter_code
_entity_poly.pdbx_strand_id
1 'polypeptide(L)'
;DEAQLRSVFERIATSAYPLRGLVHAATVIDDSLIRNLDAEQLQRVLEPKAKGAQYLHQLTRELELDFFVMFSSATTLFGNPGQANYVAANHWLEALARYRRAQGLAATAVLWGAIDDVGFLARNEQIKDALQSRMGGAALRAEVALSHLEQMLLNGDDGTGVLELEWKALSRFLPSAASPRFLELVRAHGGDQEDDNDAEDIQRMLVELDDAQLLERFAELLKHEVCEILRLPAARLDTQRPLQELGLDSLMSVELIVALEERFGVRLPVMELSESSSIDKLSVRILSLLRGEAPANESSAPAAMAESVLASHGTHMTHEQVAAVAESVATPNRLIQ
;
A
#
# COMPACT_ATOMS: atom_id res chain seq x y z
N ASP A 1 -18.06 -2.02 20.52
CA ASP A 1 -19.46 -2.32 20.82
C ASP A 1 -20.15 -1.06 21.34
N GLU A 2 -21.36 -0.75 20.86
CA GLU A 2 -22.07 0.49 21.21
C GLU A 2 -22.58 0.49 22.66
N ALA A 3 -23.12 -0.63 23.14
CA ALA A 3 -23.65 -0.75 24.50
C ALA A 3 -22.53 -0.62 25.55
N GLN A 4 -21.36 -1.22 25.27
CA GLN A 4 -20.18 -1.04 26.10
C GLN A 4 -19.72 0.42 26.14
N LEU A 5 -19.70 1.13 25.00
CA LEU A 5 -19.37 2.56 24.98
C LEU A 5 -20.38 3.38 25.80
N ARG A 6 -21.68 3.14 25.64
CA ARG A 6 -22.71 3.81 26.46
C ARG A 6 -22.48 3.60 27.95
N SER A 7 -22.23 2.36 28.38
CA SER A 7 -21.94 2.05 29.77
C SER A 7 -20.71 2.80 30.30
N VAL A 8 -19.65 2.93 29.49
CA VAL A 8 -18.46 3.72 29.87
C VAL A 8 -18.82 5.20 30.06
N PHE A 9 -19.58 5.78 29.13
CA PHE A 9 -20.01 7.18 29.20
C PHE A 9 -20.93 7.46 30.41
N GLU A 10 -21.85 6.56 30.73
CA GLU A 10 -22.72 6.64 31.92
C GLU A 10 -21.90 6.65 33.22
N ARG A 11 -20.85 5.83 33.31
CA ARG A 11 -19.94 5.85 34.47
C ARG A 11 -19.14 7.15 34.56
N ILE A 12 -18.71 7.71 33.43
CA ILE A 12 -17.97 8.99 33.43
C ILE A 12 -18.90 10.12 33.87
N ALA A 13 -20.15 10.12 33.39
CA ALA A 13 -21.16 11.12 33.74
C ALA A 13 -21.53 11.12 35.23
N THR A 14 -21.37 9.99 35.93
CA THR A 14 -21.57 9.92 37.39
C THR A 14 -20.32 10.26 38.20
N SER A 15 -19.18 10.50 37.55
CA SER A 15 -17.94 10.88 38.21
C SER A 15 -17.84 12.39 38.47
N ALA A 16 -16.99 12.80 39.40
CA ALA A 16 -16.74 14.22 39.68
C ALA A 16 -15.94 14.94 38.57
N TYR A 17 -15.44 14.20 37.57
CA TYR A 17 -14.59 14.72 36.50
C TYR A 17 -15.33 14.62 35.16
N PRO A 18 -15.80 15.75 34.59
CA PRO A 18 -16.49 15.72 33.30
C PRO A 18 -15.54 15.25 32.20
N LEU A 19 -16.07 14.56 31.19
CA LEU A 19 -15.29 14.20 30.00
C LEU A 19 -14.96 15.47 29.22
N ARG A 20 -13.67 15.76 29.10
CA ARG A 20 -13.15 16.95 28.40
C ARG A 20 -12.37 16.62 27.14
N GLY A 21 -11.94 15.38 26.94
CA GLY A 21 -11.12 15.03 25.80
C GLY A 21 -11.27 13.57 25.42
N LEU A 22 -11.09 13.30 24.13
CA LEU A 22 -11.14 11.96 23.58
C LEU A 22 -9.99 11.72 22.62
N VAL A 23 -9.37 10.54 22.71
CA VAL A 23 -8.41 10.04 21.71
C VAL A 23 -8.91 8.70 21.18
N HIS A 24 -9.26 8.67 19.90
CA HIS A 24 -9.65 7.46 19.19
C HIS A 24 -8.45 6.84 18.50
N ALA A 25 -7.84 5.87 19.17
CA ALA A 25 -6.66 5.13 18.71
C ALA A 25 -6.94 3.64 18.43
N ALA A 26 -8.22 3.24 18.38
CA ALA A 26 -8.59 1.85 18.10
C ALA A 26 -8.22 1.49 16.65
N THR A 27 -7.54 0.36 16.46
CA THR A 27 -7.11 -0.11 15.14
C THR A 27 -7.01 -1.63 15.12
N VAL A 28 -7.33 -2.20 13.95
CA VAL A 28 -7.02 -3.57 13.56
C VAL A 28 -6.39 -3.48 12.18
N ILE A 29 -5.35 -4.28 11.94
CA ILE A 29 -4.65 -4.39 10.66
C ILE A 29 -4.85 -5.81 10.17
N ASP A 30 -5.23 -5.94 8.89
CA ASP A 30 -5.51 -7.21 8.24
C ASP A 30 -5.25 -7.02 6.75
N ASP A 31 -3.98 -7.17 6.38
CA ASP A 31 -3.49 -6.79 5.06
C ASP A 31 -3.84 -7.86 4.03
N SER A 32 -4.47 -7.44 2.94
CA SER A 32 -4.80 -8.27 1.80
C SER A 32 -4.93 -7.40 0.55
N LEU A 33 -4.50 -7.94 -0.59
CA LEU A 33 -4.73 -7.27 -1.86
C LEU A 33 -6.22 -7.09 -2.09
N ILE A 34 -6.61 -5.97 -2.72
CA ILE A 34 -8.03 -5.64 -2.90
C ILE A 34 -8.83 -6.74 -3.61
N ARG A 35 -8.20 -7.49 -4.52
CA ARG A 35 -8.77 -8.66 -5.22
C ARG A 35 -9.10 -9.86 -4.32
N ASN A 36 -8.43 -9.95 -3.17
CA ASN A 36 -8.54 -11.05 -2.21
C ASN A 36 -9.23 -10.61 -0.92
N LEU A 37 -9.66 -9.34 -0.81
CA LEU A 37 -10.39 -8.86 0.35
C LEU A 37 -11.81 -9.43 0.37
N ASP A 38 -12.20 -10.00 1.51
CA ASP A 38 -13.57 -10.40 1.77
C ASP A 38 -14.31 -9.39 2.67
N ALA A 39 -15.62 -9.57 2.79
CA ALA A 39 -16.47 -8.70 3.59
C ALA A 39 -16.16 -8.77 5.09
N GLU A 40 -15.70 -9.92 5.59
CA GLU A 40 -15.40 -10.12 7.01
C GLU A 40 -14.12 -9.38 7.40
N GLN A 41 -13.05 -9.50 6.59
CA GLN A 41 -11.81 -8.74 6.72
C GLN A 41 -12.07 -7.23 6.66
N LEU A 42 -12.89 -6.79 5.70
CA LEU A 42 -13.26 -5.38 5.59
C LEU A 42 -13.97 -4.92 6.87
N GLN A 43 -14.98 -5.66 7.34
CA GLN A 43 -15.70 -5.34 8.57
C GLN A 43 -14.77 -5.30 9.78
N ARG A 44 -13.88 -6.28 9.93
CA ARG A 44 -12.93 -6.39 11.04
C ARG A 44 -11.99 -5.19 11.16
N VAL A 45 -11.56 -4.62 10.03
CA VAL A 45 -10.69 -3.44 10.00
C VAL A 45 -11.49 -2.13 10.15
N LEU A 46 -12.64 -2.03 9.49
CA LEU A 46 -13.45 -0.79 9.52
C LEU A 46 -14.17 -0.58 10.84
N GLU A 47 -14.71 -1.63 11.47
CA GLU A 47 -15.51 -1.49 12.68
C GLU A 47 -14.81 -0.78 13.85
N PRO A 48 -13.60 -1.18 14.29
CA PRO A 48 -12.95 -0.52 15.41
C PRO A 48 -12.61 0.94 15.11
N LYS A 49 -12.26 1.28 13.86
CA LYS A 49 -11.95 2.64 13.44
C LYS A 49 -13.21 3.46 13.15
N ALA A 50 -13.89 3.18 12.04
CA ALA A 50 -14.98 3.98 11.52
C ALA A 50 -16.22 3.92 12.42
N LYS A 51 -16.75 2.71 12.65
CA LYS A 51 -17.98 2.53 13.45
C LYS A 51 -17.76 2.94 14.91
N GLY A 52 -16.60 2.61 15.49
CA GLY A 52 -16.17 3.09 16.80
C GLY A 52 -16.20 4.62 16.89
N ALA A 53 -15.58 5.32 15.95
CA ALA A 53 -15.58 6.79 15.93
C ALA A 53 -16.97 7.39 15.67
N GLN A 54 -17.82 6.72 14.88
CA GLN A 54 -19.22 7.12 14.70
C GLN A 54 -19.98 7.13 16.02
N TYR A 55 -19.85 6.07 16.82
CA TYR A 55 -20.49 5.99 18.13
C TYR A 55 -19.94 7.04 19.08
N LEU A 56 -18.63 7.22 19.12
CA LEU A 56 -18.01 8.27 19.92
C LEU A 56 -18.49 9.65 19.50
N HIS A 57 -18.66 9.91 18.21
CA HIS A 57 -19.26 11.15 17.73
C HIS A 57 -20.68 11.33 18.28
N GLN A 58 -21.55 10.34 18.12
CA GLN A 58 -22.95 10.40 18.56
C GLN A 58 -23.07 10.63 20.08
N LEU A 59 -22.25 9.95 20.89
CA LEU A 59 -22.27 10.04 22.35
C LEU A 59 -21.65 11.35 22.89
N THR A 60 -20.92 12.09 22.07
CA THR A 60 -20.20 13.31 22.47
C THR A 60 -20.75 14.60 21.85
N ARG A 61 -21.85 14.54 21.09
CA ARG A 61 -22.39 15.71 20.35
C ARG A 61 -22.75 16.88 21.26
N GLU A 62 -23.24 16.58 22.46
CA GLU A 62 -23.72 17.56 23.43
C GLU A 62 -22.69 17.82 24.55
N LEU A 63 -21.48 17.25 24.43
CA LEU A 63 -20.42 17.42 25.41
C LEU A 63 -19.45 18.53 24.99
N GLU A 64 -19.08 19.39 25.94
CA GLU A 64 -18.05 20.41 25.76
C GLU A 64 -16.65 19.79 25.83
N LEU A 65 -16.24 19.14 24.74
CA LEU A 65 -14.89 18.60 24.61
C LEU A 65 -13.89 19.68 24.20
N ASP A 66 -12.77 19.73 24.92
CA ASP A 66 -11.58 20.51 24.56
C ASP A 66 -10.87 19.90 23.35
N PHE A 67 -10.90 18.57 23.18
CA PHE A 67 -10.35 17.89 22.01
C PHE A 67 -11.05 16.57 21.68
N PHE A 68 -11.08 16.22 20.38
CA PHE A 68 -11.47 14.91 19.87
C PHE A 68 -10.44 14.48 18.81
N VAL A 69 -9.44 13.71 19.23
CA VAL A 69 -8.34 13.30 18.37
C VAL A 69 -8.64 11.94 17.74
N MET A 70 -8.44 11.81 16.45
CA MET A 70 -8.56 10.55 15.70
C MET A 70 -7.23 10.20 15.07
N PHE A 71 -6.74 8.99 15.37
CA PHE A 71 -5.49 8.49 14.79
C PHE A 71 -5.78 7.91 13.41
N SER A 72 -5.50 8.71 12.38
CA SER A 72 -5.40 8.28 10.98
C SER A 72 -3.96 7.80 10.70
N SER A 73 -3.65 7.55 9.43
CA SER A 73 -2.34 7.08 8.99
C SER A 73 -1.87 7.86 7.77
N ALA A 74 -0.57 8.06 7.64
CA ALA A 74 0.04 8.64 6.45
C ALA A 74 -0.22 7.81 5.18
N THR A 75 -0.64 6.54 5.30
CA THR A 75 -1.05 5.72 4.15
C THR A 75 -2.23 6.32 3.37
N THR A 76 -3.01 7.24 3.94
CA THR A 76 -4.04 7.99 3.19
C THR A 76 -3.44 9.04 2.23
N LEU A 77 -2.16 9.36 2.37
CA LEU A 77 -1.45 10.30 1.49
C LEU A 77 -0.91 9.64 0.22
N PHE A 78 -0.59 8.36 0.23
CA PHE A 78 0.06 7.71 -0.92
C PHE A 78 -0.42 6.28 -1.19
N GLY A 79 -1.30 5.75 -0.33
CA GLY A 79 -1.72 4.35 -0.36
C GLY A 79 -0.68 3.44 0.30
N ASN A 80 -1.03 2.18 0.49
CA ASN A 80 -0.07 1.13 0.78
C ASN A 80 -0.60 -0.18 0.18
N PRO A 81 0.18 -0.90 -0.64
CA PRO A 81 -0.23 -2.20 -1.15
C PRO A 81 -0.73 -3.13 -0.02
N GLY A 82 -1.82 -3.84 -0.27
CA GLY A 82 -2.42 -4.74 0.72
C GLY A 82 -3.27 -4.05 1.80
N GLN A 83 -3.31 -2.71 1.86
CA GLN A 83 -3.97 -2.00 2.96
C GLN A 83 -5.22 -1.22 2.54
N ALA A 84 -5.93 -1.65 1.49
CA ALA A 84 -7.08 -0.91 0.97
C ALA A 84 -8.19 -0.72 2.03
N ASN A 85 -8.49 -1.74 2.82
CA ASN A 85 -9.42 -1.69 3.96
C ASN A 85 -8.97 -0.70 5.06
N TYR A 86 -7.69 -0.72 5.42
CA TYR A 86 -7.11 0.16 6.42
C TYR A 86 -7.10 1.62 5.98
N VAL A 87 -6.66 1.89 4.74
CA VAL A 87 -6.69 3.22 4.12
C VAL A 87 -8.12 3.77 4.07
N ALA A 88 -9.10 2.94 3.69
CA ALA A 88 -10.51 3.33 3.69
C ALA A 88 -11.02 3.70 5.10
N ALA A 89 -10.67 2.91 6.12
CA ALA A 89 -11.04 3.17 7.50
C ALA A 89 -10.44 4.50 8.02
N ASN A 90 -9.19 4.81 7.64
CA ASN A 90 -8.51 6.05 7.99
C ASN A 90 -9.13 7.28 7.28
N HIS A 91 -9.39 7.19 5.98
CA HIS A 91 -10.10 8.26 5.26
C HIS A 91 -11.49 8.55 5.83
N TRP A 92 -12.19 7.52 6.34
CA TRP A 92 -13.45 7.71 7.03
C TRP A 92 -13.29 8.56 8.31
N LEU A 93 -12.24 8.32 9.11
CA LEU A 93 -11.93 9.14 10.30
C LEU A 93 -11.65 10.60 9.93
N GLU A 94 -10.88 10.83 8.88
CA GLU A 94 -10.59 12.18 8.38
C GLU A 94 -11.87 12.89 7.91
N ALA A 95 -12.76 12.18 7.22
CA ALA A 95 -14.06 12.71 6.82
C ALA A 95 -14.94 13.05 8.04
N LEU A 96 -14.95 12.20 9.07
CA LEU A 96 -15.65 12.50 10.32
C LEU A 96 -15.06 13.72 11.02
N ALA A 97 -13.73 13.90 11.00
CA ALA A 97 -13.08 15.06 11.60
C ALA A 97 -13.57 16.35 10.95
N ARG A 98 -13.54 16.42 9.61
CA ARG A 98 -14.08 17.56 8.84
C ARG A 98 -15.56 17.78 9.12
N TYR A 99 -16.36 16.72 9.17
CA TYR A 99 -17.79 16.80 9.47
C TYR A 99 -18.08 17.35 10.87
N ARG A 100 -17.30 16.95 11.89
CA ARG A 100 -17.42 17.48 13.26
C ARG A 100 -17.04 18.95 13.32
N ARG A 101 -15.91 19.34 12.69
CA ARG A 101 -15.45 20.73 12.63
C ARG A 101 -16.46 21.64 11.94
N ALA A 102 -17.08 21.17 10.86
CA ALA A 102 -18.15 21.91 10.17
C ALA A 102 -19.40 22.18 11.05
N GLN A 103 -19.58 21.42 12.12
CA GLN A 103 -20.63 21.64 13.13
C GLN A 103 -20.13 22.44 14.35
N GLY A 104 -18.91 22.98 14.32
CA GLY A 104 -18.31 23.69 15.45
C GLY A 104 -17.87 22.78 16.59
N LEU A 105 -17.79 21.45 16.36
CA LEU A 105 -17.33 20.50 17.37
C LEU A 105 -15.83 20.26 17.25
N ALA A 106 -15.16 20.11 18.40
CA ALA A 106 -13.75 19.72 18.44
C ALA A 106 -13.51 18.42 17.65
N ALA A 107 -12.50 18.45 16.79
CA ALA A 107 -11.98 17.30 16.06
C ALA A 107 -10.62 17.61 15.41
N THR A 108 -9.69 16.68 15.56
CA THR A 108 -8.36 16.67 14.92
C THR A 108 -8.09 15.25 14.43
N ALA A 109 -7.92 15.07 13.12
CA ALA A 109 -7.37 13.82 12.58
C ALA A 109 -5.87 14.02 12.31
N VAL A 110 -5.04 13.11 12.82
CA VAL A 110 -3.59 13.12 12.56
C VAL A 110 -3.20 11.89 11.75
N LEU A 111 -2.47 12.11 10.67
CA LEU A 111 -2.08 11.07 9.72
C LEU A 111 -0.68 10.58 10.08
N TRP A 112 -0.61 9.64 11.04
CA TRP A 112 0.65 9.16 11.58
C TRP A 112 1.43 8.31 10.57
N GLY A 113 2.71 8.63 10.41
CA GLY A 113 3.71 7.72 9.86
C GLY A 113 4.07 6.60 10.84
N ALA A 114 5.10 5.85 10.49
CA ALA A 114 5.68 4.81 11.33
C ALA A 114 6.16 5.38 12.68
N ILE A 115 5.73 4.80 13.80
CA ILE A 115 6.25 5.12 15.14
C ILE A 115 6.88 3.85 15.73
N ASP A 116 8.16 3.88 16.10
CA ASP A 116 8.95 2.67 16.34
C ASP A 116 9.43 2.41 17.76
N ASP A 117 9.22 3.36 18.67
CA ASP A 117 9.58 3.25 20.08
C ASP A 117 8.39 2.81 20.95
N VAL A 118 7.16 2.89 20.44
CA VAL A 118 5.93 2.40 21.09
C VAL A 118 4.92 1.84 20.07
N GLY A 119 3.82 1.26 20.56
CA GLY A 119 2.67 0.94 19.71
C GLY A 119 2.84 -0.34 18.89
N PHE A 120 2.38 -0.33 17.64
CA PHE A 120 2.31 -1.53 16.79
C PHE A 120 3.70 -1.98 16.32
N LEU A 121 4.54 -1.06 15.82
CA LEU A 121 5.85 -1.42 15.25
C LEU A 121 6.87 -1.81 16.33
N ALA A 122 6.85 -1.15 17.49
CA ALA A 122 7.70 -1.55 18.62
C ALA A 122 7.42 -2.97 19.13
N ARG A 123 6.23 -3.52 18.85
CA ARG A 123 5.85 -4.90 19.17
C ARG A 123 6.10 -5.90 18.03
N ASN A 124 6.50 -5.42 16.85
CA ASN A 124 6.67 -6.20 15.63
C ASN A 124 7.98 -5.80 14.92
N GLU A 125 9.12 -6.22 15.45
CA GLU A 125 10.46 -5.86 14.94
C GLU A 125 10.64 -6.18 13.45
N GLN A 126 10.12 -7.31 12.96
CA GLN A 126 10.21 -7.67 11.54
C GLN A 126 9.47 -6.69 10.62
N ILE A 127 8.30 -6.19 11.05
CA ILE A 127 7.52 -5.21 10.30
C ILE A 127 8.19 -3.83 10.36
N LYS A 128 8.80 -3.49 11.50
CA LYS A 128 9.59 -2.27 11.67
C LYS A 128 10.77 -2.24 10.68
N ASP A 129 11.56 -3.31 10.63
CA ASP A 129 12.72 -3.39 9.73
C ASP A 129 12.29 -3.32 8.26
N ALA A 130 11.21 -4.02 7.88
CA ALA A 130 10.67 -3.98 6.53
C ALA A 130 10.19 -2.58 6.12
N LEU A 131 9.56 -1.85 7.04
CA LEU A 131 9.06 -0.50 6.79
C LEU A 131 10.20 0.53 6.70
N GLN A 132 11.23 0.41 7.54
CA GLN A 132 12.42 1.27 7.49
C GLN A 132 13.17 1.11 6.18
N SER A 133 13.39 -0.12 5.72
CA SER A 133 14.03 -0.37 4.42
C SER A 133 13.22 0.16 3.23
N ARG A 134 11.87 0.16 3.31
CA ARG A 134 10.99 0.65 2.23
C ARG A 134 10.85 2.16 2.21
N MET A 135 10.72 2.80 3.37
CA MET A 135 10.52 4.25 3.47
C MET A 135 11.83 5.03 3.44
N GLY A 136 12.98 4.36 3.57
CA GLY A 136 14.34 4.92 3.56
C GLY A 136 14.67 5.86 4.73
N GLY A 137 13.66 6.32 5.47
CA GLY A 137 13.80 7.15 6.67
C GLY A 137 13.70 6.34 7.96
N ALA A 138 14.23 6.93 9.03
CA ALA A 138 13.98 6.44 10.39
C ALA A 138 12.48 6.58 10.71
N ALA A 139 11.95 5.68 11.52
CA ALA A 139 10.59 5.84 12.02
C ALA A 139 10.54 6.96 13.07
N LEU A 140 9.36 7.58 13.23
CA LEU A 140 9.14 8.62 14.22
C LEU A 140 9.26 8.06 15.63
N ARG A 141 9.79 8.90 16.53
CA ARG A 141 9.66 8.68 17.97
C ARG A 141 8.35 9.25 18.47
N ALA A 142 7.74 8.59 19.45
CA ALA A 142 6.46 9.01 20.03
C ALA A 142 6.51 10.43 20.60
N GLU A 143 7.63 10.84 21.18
CA GLU A 143 7.84 12.19 21.73
C GLU A 143 7.72 13.27 20.64
N VAL A 144 8.31 13.05 19.47
CA VAL A 144 8.22 13.95 18.32
C VAL A 144 6.79 13.97 17.79
N ALA A 145 6.17 12.79 17.63
CA ALA A 145 4.77 12.68 17.19
C ALA A 145 3.82 13.46 18.12
N LEU A 146 3.94 13.29 19.44
CA LEU A 146 3.09 13.96 20.42
C LEU A 146 3.33 15.48 20.46
N SER A 147 4.56 15.93 20.24
CA SER A 147 4.89 17.35 20.12
C SER A 147 4.16 17.99 18.93
N HIS A 148 4.07 17.30 17.79
CA HIS A 148 3.28 17.76 16.65
C HIS A 148 1.77 17.73 16.93
N LEU A 149 1.26 16.72 17.65
CA LEU A 149 -0.15 16.69 18.06
C LEU A 149 -0.49 17.90 18.95
N GLU A 150 0.38 18.26 19.89
CA GLU A 150 0.18 19.45 20.73
C GLU A 150 0.06 20.71 19.89
N GLN A 151 0.97 20.92 18.93
CA GLN A 151 0.91 22.07 18.03
C GLN A 151 -0.38 22.09 17.20
N MET A 152 -0.80 20.94 16.66
CA MET A 152 -2.06 20.84 15.92
C MET A 152 -3.27 21.22 16.78
N LEU A 153 -3.29 20.80 18.04
CA LEU A 153 -4.38 21.14 18.97
C LEU A 153 -4.39 22.64 19.30
N LEU A 154 -3.23 23.25 19.52
CA LEU A 154 -3.10 24.68 19.82
C LEU A 154 -3.48 25.58 18.64
N ASN A 155 -3.10 25.17 17.43
CA ASN A 155 -3.39 25.91 16.19
C ASN A 155 -4.79 25.63 15.64
N GLY A 156 -5.43 24.55 16.11
CA GLY A 156 -6.70 24.06 15.57
C GLY A 156 -6.55 23.40 14.19
N ASP A 157 -5.39 22.84 13.87
CA ASP A 157 -5.10 22.15 12.61
C ASP A 157 -5.77 20.76 12.54
N ASP A 158 -6.06 20.30 11.32
CA ASP A 158 -6.57 18.96 11.05
C ASP A 158 -6.00 18.37 9.75
N GLY A 159 -5.95 17.05 9.65
CA GLY A 159 -5.57 16.37 8.41
C GLY A 159 -4.08 16.46 8.06
N THR A 160 -3.22 16.78 9.02
CA THR A 160 -1.77 16.88 8.80
C THR A 160 -1.10 15.51 8.92
N GLY A 161 -0.24 15.21 7.94
CA GLY A 161 0.69 14.07 7.96
C GLY A 161 1.90 14.37 8.83
N VAL A 162 2.19 13.48 9.77
CA VAL A 162 3.40 13.54 10.58
C VAL A 162 4.14 12.24 10.33
N LEU A 163 5.19 12.30 9.52
CA LEU A 163 6.00 11.17 9.12
C LEU A 163 7.40 11.65 8.75
N GLU A 164 8.37 10.78 9.02
CA GLU A 164 9.69 10.82 8.40
C GLU A 164 9.63 9.99 7.12
N LEU A 165 10.17 10.50 6.02
CA LEU A 165 10.24 9.76 4.76
C LEU A 165 11.46 10.22 3.96
N GLU A 166 12.08 9.27 3.26
CA GLU A 166 13.03 9.57 2.19
C GLU A 166 12.32 9.40 0.86
N TRP A 167 12.12 10.50 0.13
CA TRP A 167 11.28 10.50 -1.07
C TRP A 167 11.82 9.56 -2.15
N LYS A 168 13.15 9.49 -2.34
CA LYS A 168 13.81 8.59 -3.31
C LYS A 168 13.56 7.11 -2.99
N ALA A 169 13.52 6.75 -1.71
CA ALA A 169 13.20 5.38 -1.31
C ALA A 169 11.72 5.08 -1.49
N LEU A 170 10.86 6.00 -1.04
CA LEU A 170 9.40 5.84 -1.13
C LEU A 170 8.92 5.80 -2.59
N SER A 171 9.51 6.58 -3.50
CA SER A 171 9.11 6.64 -4.90
C SER A 171 9.25 5.30 -5.62
N ARG A 172 10.27 4.51 -5.27
CA ARG A 172 10.51 3.17 -5.84
C ARG A 172 9.38 2.18 -5.56
N PHE A 173 8.70 2.33 -4.42
CA PHE A 173 7.62 1.45 -4.00
C PHE A 173 6.23 2.02 -4.26
N LEU A 174 6.14 3.23 -4.82
CA LEU A 174 4.89 3.91 -5.12
C LEU A 174 4.68 4.00 -6.63
N PRO A 175 3.79 3.16 -7.21
CA PRO A 175 3.43 3.27 -8.63
C PRO A 175 2.89 4.66 -9.02
N SER A 176 2.39 5.42 -8.04
CA SER A 176 1.87 6.77 -8.22
C SER A 176 2.88 7.89 -8.00
N ALA A 177 4.17 7.58 -7.75
CA ALA A 177 5.21 8.56 -7.45
C ALA A 177 5.38 9.63 -8.54
N ALA A 178 5.22 9.24 -9.81
CA ALA A 178 5.28 10.15 -10.96
C ALA A 178 4.00 10.97 -11.18
N SER A 179 2.97 10.79 -10.34
CA SER A 179 1.70 11.52 -10.50
C SER A 179 1.88 13.01 -10.18
N PRO A 180 1.06 13.91 -10.79
CA PRO A 180 1.14 15.35 -10.53
C PRO A 180 0.98 15.74 -9.05
N ARG A 181 0.38 14.86 -8.23
CA ARG A 181 0.21 15.05 -6.79
C ARG A 181 1.55 15.26 -6.06
N PHE A 182 2.62 14.61 -6.54
CA PHE A 182 3.91 14.61 -5.87
C PHE A 182 4.97 15.45 -6.58
N LEU A 183 4.57 16.28 -7.55
CA LEU A 183 5.51 17.05 -8.38
C LEU A 183 6.44 17.94 -7.55
N GLU A 184 5.95 18.54 -6.46
CA GLU A 184 6.77 19.38 -5.58
C GLU A 184 7.77 18.54 -4.77
N LEU A 185 7.43 17.31 -4.37
CA LEU A 185 8.37 16.40 -3.72
C LEU A 185 9.44 15.92 -4.70
N VAL A 186 9.04 15.59 -5.93
CA VAL A 186 9.95 15.25 -7.04
C VAL A 186 10.87 16.44 -7.38
N ARG A 187 10.40 17.68 -7.33
CA ARG A 187 11.26 18.85 -7.58
C ARG A 187 12.23 19.11 -6.43
N ALA A 188 11.76 18.97 -5.19
CA ALA A 188 12.57 19.24 -4.00
C ALA A 188 13.60 18.14 -3.72
N HIS A 189 13.33 16.89 -4.12
CA HIS A 189 14.14 15.71 -3.77
C HIS A 189 14.54 14.85 -4.99
N GLY A 190 14.05 15.13 -6.19
CA GLY A 190 14.42 14.45 -7.45
C GLY A 190 15.60 15.11 -8.17
N GLY A 191 16.40 15.89 -7.43
CA GLY A 191 17.68 16.40 -7.90
C GLY A 191 18.80 15.43 -7.57
N ASP A 192 18.95 14.38 -8.37
CA ASP A 192 20.25 13.90 -8.84
C ASP A 192 20.03 12.91 -9.99
N GLN A 193 20.77 13.15 -11.07
CA GLN A 193 20.75 12.47 -12.38
C GLN A 193 21.21 10.99 -12.32
N GLU A 194 20.99 10.28 -11.22
CA GLU A 194 21.43 8.89 -11.04
C GLU A 194 20.41 7.85 -11.54
N ASP A 195 19.12 8.17 -11.63
CA ASP A 195 18.12 7.20 -12.12
C ASP A 195 18.16 7.03 -13.67
N ASP A 196 18.70 8.01 -14.40
CA ASP A 196 19.08 7.80 -15.82
C ASP A 196 20.21 6.76 -15.92
N ASN A 197 21.03 6.62 -14.88
CA ASN A 197 22.23 5.80 -14.92
C ASN A 197 21.93 4.30 -14.90
N ASP A 198 20.89 3.82 -14.21
CA ASP A 198 20.54 2.39 -14.15
C ASP A 198 19.93 1.89 -15.47
N ALA A 199 18.97 2.63 -16.04
CA ALA A 199 18.38 2.28 -17.34
C ALA A 199 19.41 2.45 -18.47
N GLU A 200 20.24 3.50 -18.43
CA GLU A 200 21.39 3.65 -19.32
C GLU A 200 22.44 2.53 -19.11
N ASP A 201 22.62 2.02 -17.87
CA ASP A 201 23.50 0.88 -17.59
C ASP A 201 22.97 -0.39 -18.24
N ILE A 202 21.67 -0.67 -18.12
CA ILE A 202 21.03 -1.83 -18.77
C ILE A 202 21.17 -1.73 -20.29
N GLN A 203 20.95 -0.55 -20.88
CA GLN A 203 21.14 -0.33 -22.32
C GLN A 203 22.60 -0.51 -22.73
N ARG A 204 23.56 -0.04 -21.92
CA ARG A 204 25.00 -0.26 -22.14
C ARG A 204 25.34 -1.75 -22.07
N MET A 205 24.85 -2.47 -21.05
CA MET A 205 25.02 -3.92 -20.93
C MET A 205 24.47 -4.67 -22.14
N LEU A 206 23.29 -4.27 -22.66
CA LEU A 206 22.67 -4.89 -23.84
C LEU A 206 23.52 -4.76 -25.12
N VAL A 207 24.40 -3.76 -25.18
CA VAL A 207 25.33 -3.51 -26.30
C VAL A 207 26.68 -4.19 -26.08
N GLU A 208 27.18 -4.22 -24.84
CA GLU A 208 28.54 -4.67 -24.51
C GLU A 208 28.65 -6.17 -24.20
N LEU A 209 27.57 -6.78 -23.72
CA LEU A 209 27.55 -8.17 -23.25
C LEU A 209 26.77 -9.08 -24.21
N ASP A 210 27.19 -10.34 -24.29
CA ASP A 210 26.40 -11.39 -24.92
C ASP A 210 25.23 -11.84 -24.02
N ASP A 211 24.29 -12.60 -24.58
CA ASP A 211 23.09 -13.03 -23.86
C ASP A 211 23.42 -13.92 -22.64
N ALA A 212 24.50 -14.71 -22.67
CA ALA A 212 24.88 -15.56 -21.54
C ALA A 212 25.41 -14.70 -20.38
N GLN A 213 26.24 -13.70 -20.69
CA GLN A 213 26.74 -12.73 -19.72
C GLN A 213 25.61 -11.85 -19.16
N LEU A 214 24.65 -11.45 -20.00
CA LEU A 214 23.47 -10.69 -19.58
C LEU A 214 22.60 -11.48 -18.60
N LEU A 215 22.36 -12.77 -18.87
CA LEU A 215 21.58 -13.62 -17.97
C LEU A 215 22.23 -13.76 -16.60
N GLU A 216 23.56 -13.92 -16.54
CA GLU A 216 24.30 -13.98 -15.28
C GLU A 216 24.16 -12.67 -14.50
N ARG A 217 24.33 -11.52 -15.17
CA ARG A 217 24.16 -10.20 -14.55
C ARG A 217 22.74 -9.95 -14.08
N PHE A 218 21.74 -10.25 -14.89
CA PHE A 218 20.34 -10.01 -14.53
C PHE A 218 19.93 -10.92 -13.36
N ALA A 219 20.42 -12.16 -13.31
CA ALA A 219 20.20 -13.03 -12.16
C ALA A 219 20.81 -12.47 -10.87
N GLU A 220 21.99 -11.85 -10.92
CA GLU A 220 22.59 -11.16 -9.76
C GLU A 220 21.72 -9.99 -9.28
N LEU A 221 21.22 -9.16 -10.20
CA LEU A 221 20.38 -8.01 -9.87
C LEU A 221 19.03 -8.45 -9.29
N LEU A 222 18.35 -9.40 -9.95
CA LEU A 222 17.12 -10.01 -9.47
C LEU A 222 17.30 -10.66 -8.11
N LYS A 223 18.43 -11.35 -7.88
CA LYS A 223 18.75 -11.95 -6.60
C LYS A 223 18.83 -10.91 -5.49
N HIS A 224 19.41 -9.74 -5.76
CA HIS A 224 19.45 -8.65 -4.80
C HIS A 224 18.03 -8.16 -4.45
N GLU A 225 17.19 -7.89 -5.46
CA GLU A 225 15.79 -7.45 -5.24
C GLU A 225 14.99 -8.48 -4.44
N VAL A 226 15.08 -9.76 -4.79
CA VAL A 226 14.36 -10.82 -4.08
C VAL A 226 14.89 -10.98 -2.65
N CYS A 227 16.21 -10.83 -2.41
CA CYS A 227 16.75 -10.86 -1.04
C CYS A 227 16.21 -9.71 -0.18
N GLU A 228 16.12 -8.51 -0.75
CA GLU A 228 15.57 -7.34 -0.06
C GLU A 228 14.09 -7.54 0.29
N ILE A 229 13.30 -8.09 -0.64
CA ILE A 229 11.87 -8.33 -0.44
C ILE A 229 11.63 -9.47 0.56
N LEU A 230 12.33 -10.61 0.41
CA LEU A 230 12.16 -11.78 1.27
C LEU A 230 12.90 -11.68 2.61
N ARG A 231 13.75 -10.65 2.80
CA ARG A 231 14.64 -10.50 3.97
C ARG A 231 15.52 -11.72 4.22
N LEU A 232 16.00 -12.33 3.13
CA LEU A 232 16.87 -13.48 3.17
C LEU A 232 18.30 -13.09 2.79
N PRO A 233 19.32 -13.61 3.50
CA PRO A 233 20.69 -13.41 3.07
C PRO A 233 20.91 -14.11 1.72
N ALA A 234 21.65 -13.47 0.81
CA ALA A 234 21.91 -13.97 -0.55
C ALA A 234 22.49 -15.40 -0.61
N ALA A 235 23.17 -15.84 0.46
CA ALA A 235 23.69 -17.20 0.59
C ALA A 235 22.60 -18.29 0.73
N ARG A 236 21.38 -17.93 1.13
CA ARG A 236 20.26 -18.86 1.28
C ARG A 236 19.36 -18.94 0.05
N LEU A 237 19.64 -18.14 -0.97
CA LEU A 237 18.77 -17.98 -2.12
C LEU A 237 19.30 -18.80 -3.31
N ASP A 238 18.53 -19.82 -3.66
CA ASP A 238 18.72 -20.64 -4.86
C ASP A 238 17.92 -20.04 -6.02
N THR A 239 18.60 -19.64 -7.09
CA THR A 239 18.02 -18.89 -8.21
C THR A 239 17.14 -19.77 -9.11
N GLN A 240 17.22 -21.10 -8.98
CA GLN A 240 16.38 -22.05 -9.71
C GLN A 240 15.11 -22.41 -8.97
N ARG A 241 15.07 -22.16 -7.67
CA ARG A 241 13.93 -22.53 -6.83
C ARG A 241 12.75 -21.59 -7.08
N PRO A 242 11.50 -22.10 -7.10
CA PRO A 242 10.33 -21.24 -7.22
C PRO A 242 10.26 -20.21 -6.09
N LEU A 243 9.97 -18.96 -6.42
CA LEU A 243 9.96 -17.86 -5.46
C LEU A 243 8.92 -18.06 -4.34
N GLN A 244 7.80 -18.72 -4.62
CA GLN A 244 6.76 -19.03 -3.63
C GLN A 244 7.27 -20.01 -2.57
N GLU A 245 8.11 -20.97 -2.96
CA GLU A 245 8.76 -21.88 -2.00
C GLU A 245 9.78 -21.17 -1.12
N LEU A 246 10.31 -20.04 -1.59
CA LEU A 246 11.20 -19.16 -0.83
C LEU A 246 10.42 -18.19 0.09
N GLY A 247 9.09 -18.23 0.06
CA GLY A 247 8.23 -17.40 0.91
C GLY A 247 7.65 -16.17 0.22
N LEU A 248 7.77 -16.05 -1.11
CA LEU A 248 7.13 -14.96 -1.85
C LEU A 248 5.61 -15.12 -1.81
N ASP A 249 4.93 -14.20 -1.13
CA ASP A 249 3.47 -14.14 -1.09
C ASP A 249 2.89 -13.24 -2.21
N SER A 250 1.56 -13.12 -2.24
CA SER A 250 0.87 -12.31 -3.24
C SER A 250 1.18 -10.82 -3.16
N LEU A 251 1.47 -10.28 -1.97
CA LEU A 251 1.78 -8.88 -1.76
C LEU A 251 3.23 -8.59 -2.20
N MET A 252 4.16 -9.43 -1.75
CA MET A 252 5.57 -9.39 -2.15
C MET A 252 5.76 -9.55 -3.65
N SER A 253 4.89 -10.34 -4.31
CA SER A 253 4.90 -10.49 -5.77
C SER A 253 4.62 -9.16 -6.50
N VAL A 254 3.69 -8.36 -6.00
CA VAL A 254 3.39 -7.04 -6.58
C VAL A 254 4.57 -6.10 -6.36
N GLU A 255 5.18 -6.13 -5.17
CA GLU A 255 6.37 -5.35 -4.85
C GLU A 255 7.55 -5.70 -5.77
N LEU A 256 7.77 -6.99 -6.01
CA LEU A 256 8.81 -7.46 -6.92
C LEU A 256 8.57 -6.99 -8.35
N ILE A 257 7.33 -7.04 -8.87
CA ILE A 257 7.04 -6.56 -10.23
C ILE A 257 7.37 -5.08 -10.37
N VAL A 258 6.91 -4.25 -9.43
CA VAL A 258 7.14 -2.80 -9.50
C VAL A 258 8.65 -2.50 -9.50
N ALA A 259 9.42 -3.15 -8.63
CA ALA A 259 10.87 -2.99 -8.58
C ALA A 259 11.56 -3.41 -9.89
N LEU A 260 11.10 -4.49 -10.54
CA LEU A 260 11.67 -4.97 -11.79
C LEU A 260 11.29 -4.10 -12.99
N GLU A 261 10.04 -3.62 -13.05
CA GLU A 261 9.60 -2.72 -14.13
C GLU A 261 10.37 -1.41 -14.09
N GLU A 262 10.62 -0.85 -12.90
CA GLU A 262 11.43 0.36 -12.71
C GLU A 262 12.89 0.12 -13.12
N ARG A 263 13.51 -0.94 -12.60
CA ARG A 263 14.94 -1.21 -12.80
C ARG A 263 15.31 -1.55 -14.23
N PHE A 264 14.47 -2.33 -14.91
CA PHE A 264 14.74 -2.80 -16.27
C PHE A 264 14.01 -1.98 -17.34
N GLY A 265 13.12 -1.05 -16.96
CA GLY A 265 12.32 -0.28 -17.92
C GLY A 265 11.37 -1.14 -18.75
N VAL A 266 10.96 -2.31 -18.25
CA VAL A 266 10.05 -3.25 -18.92
C VAL A 266 8.68 -3.23 -18.27
N ARG A 267 7.68 -3.85 -18.93
CA ARG A 267 6.40 -4.19 -18.30
C ARG A 267 6.31 -5.70 -18.09
N LEU A 268 6.13 -6.11 -16.85
CA LEU A 268 6.05 -7.51 -16.43
C LEU A 268 4.61 -7.82 -15.97
N PRO A 269 3.82 -8.57 -16.77
CA PRO A 269 2.51 -9.01 -16.33
C PRO A 269 2.59 -9.82 -15.04
N VAL A 270 1.63 -9.63 -14.12
CA VAL A 270 1.60 -10.34 -12.82
C VAL A 270 1.63 -11.87 -12.96
N MET A 271 1.11 -12.40 -14.07
CA MET A 271 1.13 -13.84 -14.36
C MET A 271 2.54 -14.40 -14.59
N GLU A 272 3.54 -13.55 -14.89
CA GLU A 272 4.95 -13.94 -15.01
C GLU A 272 5.56 -14.33 -13.65
N LEU A 273 4.90 -13.99 -12.53
CA LEU A 273 5.22 -14.48 -11.19
C LEU A 273 4.36 -15.69 -10.79
N SER A 274 4.06 -16.57 -11.74
CA SER A 274 3.39 -17.86 -11.49
C SER A 274 4.12 -18.71 -10.45
N GLU A 275 3.45 -19.75 -9.91
CA GLU A 275 3.97 -20.68 -8.89
C GLU A 275 5.28 -21.39 -9.24
N SER A 276 5.71 -21.35 -10.51
CA SER A 276 6.96 -21.99 -10.97
C SER A 276 8.07 -20.99 -11.29
N SER A 277 7.86 -19.70 -11.01
CA SER A 277 8.79 -18.64 -11.42
C SER A 277 9.99 -18.62 -10.48
N SER A 278 11.18 -18.59 -11.08
CA SER A 278 12.46 -18.51 -10.38
C SER A 278 13.24 -17.30 -10.89
N ILE A 279 14.32 -16.92 -10.20
CA ILE A 279 15.18 -15.82 -10.65
C ILE A 279 15.73 -16.09 -12.06
N ASP A 280 16.16 -17.31 -12.33
CA ASP A 280 16.69 -17.69 -13.64
C ASP A 280 15.62 -17.50 -14.74
N LYS A 281 14.39 -17.96 -14.49
CA LYS A 281 13.28 -17.81 -15.46
C LYS A 281 12.92 -16.34 -15.68
N LEU A 282 12.91 -15.54 -14.61
CA LEU A 282 12.64 -14.10 -14.72
C LEU A 282 13.76 -13.37 -15.47
N SER A 283 15.02 -13.76 -15.27
CA SER A 283 16.16 -13.19 -16.00
C SER A 283 16.02 -13.40 -17.51
N VAL A 284 15.68 -14.62 -17.92
CA VAL A 284 15.38 -14.96 -19.32
C VAL A 284 14.21 -14.14 -19.84
N ARG A 285 13.15 -14.00 -19.04
CA ARG A 285 11.95 -13.28 -19.45
C ARG A 285 12.21 -11.79 -19.66
N ILE A 286 12.93 -11.16 -18.73
CA ILE A 286 13.32 -9.75 -18.81
C ILE A 286 14.22 -9.51 -20.03
N LEU A 287 15.19 -10.40 -20.28
CA LEU A 287 16.05 -10.29 -21.47
C LEU A 287 15.24 -10.38 -22.78
N SER A 288 14.29 -11.32 -22.86
CA SER A 288 13.36 -11.46 -24.00
C SER A 288 12.54 -10.18 -24.22
N LEU A 289 11.98 -9.60 -23.16
CA LEU A 289 11.24 -8.32 -23.23
C LEU A 289 12.12 -7.16 -23.70
N LEU A 290 13.36 -7.06 -23.20
CA LEU A 290 14.32 -6.02 -23.59
C LEU A 290 14.79 -6.17 -25.04
N ARG A 291 14.85 -7.39 -25.57
CA ARG A 291 15.14 -7.67 -26.99
C ARG A 291 13.93 -7.45 -27.90
N GLY A 292 12.79 -7.04 -27.35
CA GLY A 292 11.57 -6.73 -28.11
C GLY A 292 10.72 -7.95 -28.47
N GLU A 293 10.94 -9.09 -27.82
CA GLU A 293 10.09 -10.27 -27.98
C GLU A 293 8.82 -10.10 -27.13
N ALA A 294 7.72 -9.78 -27.80
CA ALA A 294 6.41 -9.63 -27.17
C ALA A 294 5.97 -10.95 -26.48
N PRO A 295 5.14 -10.88 -25.43
CA PRO A 295 4.60 -12.08 -24.78
C PRO A 295 3.92 -13.00 -25.80
N ALA A 296 4.24 -14.30 -25.76
CA ALA A 296 3.59 -15.33 -26.58
C ALA A 296 2.08 -15.50 -26.31
N ASN A 297 1.45 -14.68 -25.46
CA ASN A 297 0.08 -14.85 -24.97
C ASN A 297 -0.83 -13.60 -25.08
N GLU A 298 -0.45 -12.55 -25.83
CA GLU A 298 -1.37 -11.43 -26.07
C GLU A 298 -2.63 -11.82 -26.86
N SER A 299 -2.62 -12.96 -27.57
CA SER A 299 -3.77 -13.45 -28.33
C SER A 299 -4.82 -14.23 -27.50
N SER A 300 -4.58 -14.54 -26.22
CA SER A 300 -5.46 -15.42 -25.41
C SER A 300 -5.86 -14.85 -24.04
N ALA A 301 -5.25 -13.74 -23.60
CA ALA A 301 -5.48 -13.14 -22.28
C ALA A 301 -6.95 -12.78 -21.98
N PRO A 302 -7.77 -12.24 -22.92
CA PRO A 302 -9.17 -11.94 -22.62
C PRO A 302 -10.02 -13.19 -22.41
N ALA A 303 -9.73 -14.28 -23.14
CA ALA A 303 -10.50 -15.53 -23.09
C ALA A 303 -10.16 -16.35 -21.84
N ALA A 304 -8.88 -16.46 -21.48
CA ALA A 304 -8.44 -17.17 -20.27
C ALA A 304 -8.87 -16.45 -18.98
N MET A 305 -8.90 -15.12 -18.99
CA MET A 305 -9.37 -14.31 -17.87
C MET A 305 -10.91 -14.36 -17.75
N ALA A 306 -11.64 -14.40 -18.87
CA ALA A 306 -13.08 -14.65 -18.87
C ALA A 306 -13.42 -16.06 -18.36
N GLU A 307 -12.71 -17.10 -18.79
CA GLU A 307 -12.90 -18.48 -18.30
C GLU A 307 -12.57 -18.64 -16.81
N SER A 308 -11.52 -17.99 -16.32
CA SER A 308 -11.15 -17.99 -14.90
C SER A 308 -12.17 -17.27 -14.00
N VAL A 309 -12.73 -16.14 -14.46
CA VAL A 309 -13.80 -15.41 -13.77
C VAL A 309 -15.13 -16.19 -13.82
N LEU A 310 -15.40 -16.90 -14.93
CA LEU A 310 -16.59 -17.77 -15.07
C LEU A 310 -16.51 -19.02 -14.18
N ALA A 311 -15.33 -19.63 -14.05
CA ALA A 311 -15.11 -20.80 -13.21
C ALA A 311 -15.19 -20.48 -11.71
N SER A 312 -14.85 -19.26 -11.30
CA SER A 312 -14.86 -18.82 -9.91
C SER A 312 -16.22 -18.28 -9.41
N HIS A 313 -17.13 -17.90 -10.31
CA HIS A 313 -18.40 -17.24 -9.93
C HIS A 313 -19.69 -17.95 -10.38
N GLY A 314 -19.66 -19.24 -10.75
CA GLY A 314 -20.82 -20.13 -10.67
C GLY A 314 -22.12 -19.69 -11.39
N THR A 315 -22.04 -18.82 -12.39
CA THR A 315 -23.20 -18.40 -13.19
C THR A 315 -23.10 -18.99 -14.60
N HIS A 316 -24.00 -19.91 -14.93
CA HIS A 316 -24.12 -20.48 -16.28
C HIS A 316 -24.56 -19.41 -17.28
N MET A 317 -23.62 -18.87 -18.06
CA MET A 317 -23.90 -18.10 -19.26
C MET A 317 -23.68 -18.97 -20.50
N THR A 318 -24.47 -18.74 -21.55
CA THR A 318 -24.35 -19.46 -22.82
C THR A 318 -23.18 -18.94 -23.65
N HIS A 319 -22.64 -19.76 -24.57
CA HIS A 319 -21.51 -19.39 -25.44
C HIS A 319 -21.73 -18.07 -26.22
N GLU A 320 -22.97 -17.76 -26.60
CA GLU A 320 -23.32 -16.50 -27.25
C GLU A 320 -23.14 -15.28 -26.35
N GLN A 321 -23.44 -15.42 -25.05
CA GLN A 321 -23.28 -14.32 -24.09
C GLN A 321 -21.80 -14.05 -23.77
N VAL A 322 -20.96 -15.09 -23.80
CA VAL A 322 -19.50 -14.96 -23.65
C VAL A 322 -18.90 -14.21 -24.85
N ALA A 323 -19.35 -14.53 -26.07
CA ALA A 323 -18.91 -13.82 -27.29
C ALA A 323 -19.30 -12.34 -27.29
N ALA A 324 -20.52 -12.01 -26.83
CA ALA A 324 -21.00 -10.63 -26.76
C ALA A 324 -20.23 -9.77 -25.73
N VAL A 325 -19.83 -10.35 -24.59
CA VAL A 325 -19.02 -9.65 -23.59
C VAL A 325 -17.60 -9.41 -24.11
N ALA A 326 -16.99 -10.39 -24.77
CA ALA A 326 -15.67 -10.26 -25.37
C ALA A 326 -15.62 -9.18 -26.47
N GLU A 327 -16.65 -9.07 -27.30
CA GLU A 327 -16.79 -7.98 -28.29
C GLU A 327 -16.93 -6.60 -27.62
N SER A 328 -17.67 -6.51 -26.51
CA SER A 328 -17.84 -5.24 -25.79
C SER A 328 -16.54 -4.71 -25.17
N VAL A 329 -15.66 -5.61 -24.72
CA VAL A 329 -14.35 -5.26 -24.13
C VAL A 329 -13.33 -4.87 -25.21
N ALA A 330 -13.45 -5.42 -26.42
CA ALA A 330 -12.59 -5.08 -27.56
C ALA A 330 -12.91 -3.72 -28.20
N THR A 331 -14.06 -3.11 -27.86
CA THR A 331 -14.49 -1.85 -28.48
C THR A 331 -14.18 -0.68 -27.53
N PRO A 332 -13.26 0.25 -27.88
CA PRO A 332 -12.96 1.39 -27.01
C PRO A 332 -14.22 2.28 -26.85
N ASN A 333 -14.64 2.47 -25.60
CA ASN A 333 -15.75 3.35 -25.21
C ASN A 333 -15.58 4.73 -25.84
N ARG A 334 -16.44 5.06 -26.83
CA ARG A 334 -16.66 6.43 -27.24
C ARG A 334 -17.40 7.14 -26.12
N LEU A 335 -16.69 8.06 -25.46
CA LEU A 335 -17.23 9.05 -24.53
C LEU A 335 -18.53 9.67 -25.08
N ILE A 336 -19.57 9.64 -24.25
CA ILE A 336 -20.76 10.45 -24.39
C ILE A 336 -20.36 11.91 -24.12
N GLN A 337 -20.73 12.82 -25.04
CA GLN A 337 -20.61 14.28 -24.92
C GLN A 337 -21.52 14.85 -23.83
#